data_AF-A0A967Q120-F1
#
_entry.id   AF-A0A967Q120-F1
#
_cell.length_a   1.000
_cell.length_b   1.000
_cell.length_c   1.000
_cell.angle_alpha   90.00
_cell.angle_beta   90.00
_cell.angle_gamma   90.00
#
_symmetry.space_group_name_H-M   'P 1'
#
loop_
_entity.id
_entity.type
_entity.pdbx_description
1 polymer ?
#
loop_
_entity_poly.entity_id
_entity_poly.type
_entity_poly.pdbx_seq_one_letter_code
_entity_poly.pdbx_strand_id
1 'polypeptide(L)' 'VNAVLDTAGALVTVLDTEARIVRFNRACERISGYSFEEVKGRPFWDFLLLPEEVEPV' A
#
# COMPACT_ATOMS: atom_id res chain seq x y z
N VAL A 1 -15.10 -3.58 10.47
CA VAL A 1 -14.67 -2.79 9.28
C VAL A 1 -13.54 -3.49 8.48
N ASN A 2 -12.69 -4.34 9.07
CA ASN A 2 -11.63 -5.08 8.33
C ASN A 2 -12.13 -6.02 7.22
N ALA A 3 -13.18 -6.82 7.47
CA ALA A 3 -13.58 -7.89 6.54
C ALA A 3 -13.99 -7.43 5.14
N VAL A 4 -14.47 -6.18 4.99
CA VAL A 4 -14.90 -5.64 3.69
C VAL A 4 -13.69 -5.29 2.82
N LEU A 5 -12.63 -4.72 3.43
CA LEU A 5 -11.42 -4.36 2.70
C LEU A 5 -10.61 -5.59 2.27
N ASP A 6 -10.64 -6.67 3.05
CA ASP A 6 -9.90 -7.90 2.77
C ASP A 6 -10.59 -8.82 1.75
N THR A 7 -11.91 -8.69 1.58
CA THR A 7 -12.71 -9.50 0.64
C THR A 7 -12.94 -8.79 -0.70
N ALA A 8 -12.69 -7.48 -0.76
CA ALA A 8 -12.66 -6.76 -2.03
C ALA A 8 -11.58 -7.37 -2.93
N GLY A 9 -11.94 -7.72 -4.17
CA GLY A 9 -10.98 -8.09 -5.22
C GLY A 9 -10.13 -6.91 -5.72
N ALA A 10 -10.02 -5.85 -4.92
CA ALA A 10 -9.33 -4.61 -5.23
C ALA A 10 -8.11 -4.46 -4.32
N LEU A 11 -7.09 -3.80 -4.85
CA LEU A 11 -5.92 -3.37 -4.08
C LEU A 11 -6.36 -2.21 -3.19
N VAL A 12 -6.22 -2.36 -1.88
CA VAL A 12 -6.56 -1.32 -0.91
C VAL A 12 -5.36 -1.04 -0.01
N THR A 13 -4.89 0.20 -0.08
CA THR A 13 -3.85 0.76 0.77
C THR A 13 -4.39 2.03 1.42
N VAL A 14 -4.13 2.23 2.71
CA VAL A 14 -4.46 3.48 3.42
C VAL A 14 -3.17 4.16 3.80
N LEU A 15 -3.12 5.47 3.56
CA LEU A 15 -1.97 6.32 3.88
C LEU A 15 -2.30 7.29 5.02
N ASP A 16 -1.29 7.72 5.77
CA ASP A 16 -1.40 8.89 6.63
C ASP A 16 -1.18 10.20 5.84
N THR A 17 -1.16 11.34 6.55
CA THR A 17 -0.98 12.67 5.96
C THR A 17 0.43 12.90 5.38
N GLU A 18 1.40 12.05 5.73
CA GLU A 18 2.75 12.06 5.17
C GLU A 18 2.90 11.01 4.05
N ALA A 19 1.79 10.47 3.55
CA ALA A 19 1.73 9.43 2.53
C ALA A 19 2.43 8.10 2.92
N ARG A 20 2.55 7.84 4.23
CA ARG A 20 3.10 6.57 4.73
C ARG A 20 2.01 5.53 4.84
N ILE A 21 2.34 4.28 4.54
CA ILE A 21 1.39 3.18 4.55
C ILE A 21 0.98 2.83 6.00
N VAL A 22 -0.30 2.98 6.31
CA VAL A 22 -0.91 2.61 7.61
C VAL A 22 -1.84 1.40 7.52
N ARG A 23 -2.29 1.03 6.31
CA ARG A 23 -2.96 -0.25 6.04
C ARG A 23 -2.59 -0.76 4.65
N PHE A 24 -2.50 -2.08 4.54
CA PHE A 24 -2.23 -2.79 3.29
C PHE A 24 -3.05 -4.08 3.33
N ASN A 25 -4.07 -4.20 2.48
CA ASN A 25 -4.96 -5.36 2.53
C ASN A 25 -4.29 -6.64 2.00
N ARG A 26 -4.91 -7.80 2.24
CA ARG A 26 -4.35 -9.07 1.77
C ARG A 26 -4.22 -9.16 0.24
N ALA A 27 -5.04 -8.45 -0.52
CA ALA A 27 -4.92 -8.40 -1.98
C ALA A 27 -3.64 -7.70 -2.41
N CYS A 28 -3.32 -6.58 -1.77
CA CYS A 28 -2.05 -5.87 -1.91
C CYS A 28 -0.86 -6.77 -1.61
N GLU A 29 -0.86 -7.50 -0.47
CA GLU A 29 0.25 -8.40 -0.13
C GLU A 29 0.47 -9.49 -1.19
N ARG A 30 -0.61 -10.07 -1.71
CA ARG A 30 -0.52 -11.13 -2.73
C ARG A 30 -0.02 -10.63 -4.09
N ILE A 31 -0.41 -9.42 -4.49
CA ILE A 31 -0.13 -8.90 -5.83
C ILE A 31 1.24 -8.19 -5.87
N SER A 32 1.58 -7.40 -4.85
CA SER A 32 2.89 -6.74 -4.78
C SER A 32 4.00 -7.67 -4.32
N GLY A 33 3.67 -8.71 -3.55
CA GLY A 33 4.64 -9.61 -2.92
C GLY A 33 5.22 -9.09 -1.61
N TYR A 34 4.84 -7.89 -1.16
CA TYR A 34 5.27 -7.32 0.13
C TYR A 34 4.25 -7.61 1.23
N SER A 35 4.71 -7.98 2.42
CA SER A 35 3.87 -8.01 3.61
C SER A 35 3.62 -6.60 4.15
N PHE A 36 2.52 -6.44 4.91
CA PHE A 36 2.25 -5.16 5.58
C PHE A 36 3.40 -4.72 6.49
N GLU A 37 4.03 -5.64 7.22
CA GLU A 37 5.12 -5.30 8.16
C GLU A 37 6.38 -4.77 7.44
N GLU A 38 6.63 -5.15 6.18
CA GLU A 38 7.76 -4.62 5.40
C GLU A 38 7.52 -3.18 4.92
N VAL A 39 6.26 -2.81 4.69
CA VAL A 39 5.89 -1.52 4.08
C VAL A 39 5.34 -0.51 5.08
N LYS A 40 4.93 -0.95 6.27
CA LYS A 40 4.28 -0.13 7.29
C LYS A 40 5.14 1.06 7.71
N GLY A 41 4.54 2.24 7.72
CA GLY A 41 5.19 3.50 8.11
C GLY A 41 6.18 4.05 7.08
N ARG A 42 6.33 3.40 5.93
CA ARG A 42 7.17 3.86 4.82
C ARG A 42 6.34 4.54 3.74
N PRO A 43 6.93 5.46 2.96
CA PRO A 43 6.24 6.12 1.86
C PRO A 43 5.78 5.11 0.80
N PHE A 44 4.58 5.29 0.25
CA PHE A 44 4.01 4.29 -0.67
C PHE A 44 4.75 4.19 -2.02
N TRP A 45 5.36 5.29 -2.48
CA TRP A 45 6.12 5.34 -3.73
C TRP A 45 7.43 4.54 -3.69
N ASP A 46 7.95 4.20 -2.51
CA ASP A 46 9.12 3.33 -2.38
C ASP A 46 8.84 1.89 -2.87
N PHE A 47 7.57 1.50 -3.00
CA PHE A 47 7.16 0.11 -3.23
C PHE A 47 6.13 -0.10 -4.32
N LEU A 48 5.24 0.87 -4.52
CA LEU A 48 4.05 0.69 -5.35
C LEU A 48 4.04 1.57 -6.61
N LEU A 49 5.08 2.38 -6.80
CA LEU A 49 5.26 3.19 -8.00
C LEU A 49 6.62 2.88 -8.64
N LEU A 50 6.65 2.92 -9.96
CA LEU A 50 7.92 2.91 -10.67
C LEU A 50 8.62 4.27 -10.49
N PRO A 51 9.97 4.31 -10.44
CA PRO A 51 10.69 5.56 -10.28
C PRO A 51 10.32 6.63 -11.33
N GLU A 52 10.01 6.22 -12.56
CA GLU A 52 9.56 7.14 -13.62
C GLU A 52 8.15 7.73 -13.42
N GLU A 53 7.32 7.14 -12.55
CA GLU A 53 5.95 7.60 -12.26
C GLU A 53 5.90 8.57 -11.07
N VAL A 54 7.01 8.72 -10.34
CA VAL A 54 7.12 9.66 -9.23
C VAL A 54 7.43 11.04 -9.78
N GLU A 55 6.42 11.90 -9.88
CA GLU A 55 6.65 13.31 -10.21
C GLU A 55 7.44 14.00 -9.09
N PRO A 56 8.53 14.73 -9.42
CA PRO A 56 9.23 15.53 -8.44
C PRO A 56 8.34 16.69 -8.00
N VAL A 57 8.00 16.72 -6.72
CA VAL A 57 7.32 17.82 -6.03
C VAL A 57 8.24 19.01 -5.76
#